data_AF-X0VQ12-F1
#
_entry.id   AF-X0VQ12-F1
#
_cell.length_a   1.000
_cell.length_b   1.000
_cell.length_c   1.000
_cell.angle_alpha   90.00
_cell.angle_beta   90.00
_cell.angle_gamma   90.00
#
_symmetry.space_group_name_H-M   'P 1'
#
loop_
_entity.id
_entity.type
_entity.pdbx_description
1 polymer ?
#
loop_
_entity_poly.entity_id
_entity_poly.type
_entity_poly.pdbx_seq_one_letter_code
_entity_poly.pdbx_strand_id
1 'polypeptide(L)'
;MIAEDLRYWVGFNKVQGIAAARLRALLDYFGDLNTAWNAPVHDLQQAGLDKRSLNNLVRARKAFDLDAELERLAKANVQVLTWDDASYPPHLREIYNAPPVLYVRGQIEKQDEWAVAVVGTRRASAYGKEAARMAGTGL
;
A
#
# COMPACT_ATOMS: atom_id res chain seq x y z
N MET A 1 11.75 -2.37 -16.18
CA MET A 1 11.06 -3.63 -15.80
C MET A 1 10.22 -3.49 -14.53
N ILE A 2 10.56 -2.65 -13.54
CA ILE A 2 9.77 -2.48 -12.30
C ILE A 2 8.44 -1.71 -12.50
N ALA A 3 8.35 -0.85 -13.52
CA ALA A 3 7.17 0.00 -13.75
C ALA A 3 5.92 -0.76 -14.22
N GLU A 4 6.08 -1.92 -14.90
CA GLU A 4 4.93 -2.62 -15.47
C GLU A 4 4.09 -3.33 -14.41
N ASP A 5 4.71 -3.84 -13.36
CA ASP A 5 4.00 -4.55 -12.27
C ASP A 5 3.36 -3.58 -11.28
N LEU A 6 3.98 -2.42 -11.03
CA LEU A 6 3.54 -1.43 -10.05
C LEU A 6 2.08 -0.98 -10.26
N ARG A 7 1.65 -0.88 -11.52
CA ARG A 7 0.29 -0.47 -11.88
C ARG A 7 -0.76 -1.44 -11.32
N TYR A 8 -0.45 -2.74 -11.28
CA TYR A 8 -1.35 -3.77 -10.78
C TYR A 8 -1.39 -3.77 -9.24
N TRP A 9 -0.27 -3.49 -8.57
CA TRP A 9 -0.25 -3.23 -7.13
C TRP A 9 -1.19 -2.08 -6.75
N VAL A 10 -1.08 -0.95 -7.44
CA VAL A 10 -1.97 0.21 -7.25
C VAL A 10 -3.42 -0.14 -7.60
N GLY A 11 -3.63 -0.85 -8.71
CA GLY A 11 -4.93 -1.30 -9.17
C GLY A 11 -5.67 -2.12 -8.13
N PHE A 12 -5.04 -3.18 -7.61
CA PHE A 12 -5.62 -4.01 -6.56
C PHE A 12 -5.81 -3.27 -5.24
N ASN A 13 -4.89 -2.37 -4.87
CA ASN A 13 -5.01 -1.55 -3.65
C ASN A 13 -6.25 -0.64 -3.66
N LYS A 14 -6.73 -0.22 -4.84
CA LYS A 14 -7.98 0.54 -4.99
C LYS A 14 -9.25 -0.32 -4.96
N VAL A 15 -9.13 -1.64 -5.07
CA VAL A 15 -10.30 -2.53 -5.05
C VAL A 15 -10.78 -2.74 -3.62
N GLN A 16 -11.95 -2.20 -3.29
CA GLN A 16 -12.56 -2.42 -1.98
C GLN A 16 -12.76 -3.92 -1.71
N GLY A 17 -12.29 -4.40 -0.56
CA GLY A 17 -12.37 -5.80 -0.17
C GLY A 17 -11.08 -6.59 -0.42
N ILE A 18 -10.15 -6.07 -1.22
CA ILE A 18 -8.83 -6.66 -1.43
C ILE A 18 -7.82 -5.92 -0.55
N ALA A 19 -7.43 -6.57 0.55
CA ALA A 19 -6.42 -6.09 1.49
C ALA A 19 -5.18 -7.00 1.44
N ALA A 20 -4.18 -6.74 2.30
CA ALA A 20 -2.91 -7.47 2.36
C ALA A 20 -3.05 -8.99 2.25
N ALA A 21 -3.87 -9.63 3.09
CA ALA A 21 -4.03 -11.08 3.09
C ALA A 21 -4.55 -11.64 1.76
N ARG A 22 -5.53 -10.97 1.13
CA ARG A 22 -6.07 -11.41 -0.17
C ARG A 22 -5.09 -11.13 -1.31
N LEU A 23 -4.36 -10.02 -1.25
CA LEU A 23 -3.33 -9.73 -2.24
C LEU A 23 -2.18 -10.73 -2.17
N ARG A 24 -1.80 -11.14 -0.95
CA ARG A 24 -0.82 -12.22 -0.74
C ARG A 24 -1.32 -13.54 -1.32
N ALA A 25 -2.57 -13.93 -1.04
CA ALA A 25 -3.15 -15.14 -1.62
C ALA A 25 -3.18 -15.12 -3.16
N LEU A 26 -3.45 -13.95 -3.77
CA LEU A 26 -3.35 -13.77 -5.21
C LEU A 26 -1.92 -13.97 -5.74
N LEU A 27 -0.92 -13.35 -5.08
CA LEU A 27 0.48 -13.53 -5.44
C LEU A 27 0.93 -14.99 -5.30
N ASP A 28 0.55 -15.65 -4.21
CA ASP A 28 0.92 -17.05 -3.95
C ASP A 28 0.29 -18.01 -4.98
N TYR A 29 -0.92 -17.69 -5.45
CA TYR A 29 -1.63 -18.50 -6.45
C TYR A 29 -1.18 -18.25 -7.89
N PHE A 30 -1.04 -16.97 -8.30
CA PHE A 30 -0.76 -16.58 -9.69
C PHE A 30 0.72 -16.32 -9.97
N GLY A 31 1.56 -16.17 -8.95
CA GLY A 31 2.97 -15.77 -9.06
C GLY A 31 3.18 -14.27 -9.22
N ASP A 32 2.30 -13.59 -9.95
CA ASP A 32 2.37 -12.15 -10.18
C ASP A 32 0.98 -11.48 -10.25
N LEU A 33 0.95 -10.15 -10.03
CA LEU A 33 -0.31 -9.39 -10.02
C LEU A 33 -0.83 -9.05 -11.41
N ASN A 34 0.00 -9.06 -12.45
CA ASN A 34 -0.46 -8.84 -13.83
C ASN A 34 -1.36 -10.00 -14.28
N THR A 35 -0.89 -11.23 -14.08
CA THR A 35 -1.62 -12.47 -14.32
C THR A 35 -2.89 -12.49 -13.47
N ALA A 36 -2.81 -12.18 -12.17
CA ALA A 36 -3.99 -12.09 -11.31
C ALA A 36 -4.98 -11.01 -11.79
N TRP A 37 -4.50 -9.85 -12.25
CA TRP A 37 -5.35 -8.77 -12.74
C TRP A 37 -6.05 -9.11 -14.06
N ASN A 38 -5.54 -10.06 -14.85
CA ASN A 38 -6.16 -10.47 -16.11
C ASN A 38 -6.86 -11.84 -16.01
N ALA A 39 -6.69 -12.56 -14.90
CA ALA A 39 -7.28 -13.88 -14.69
C ALA A 39 -8.82 -13.88 -14.77
N PRO A 40 -9.43 -14.99 -15.23
CA PRO A 40 -10.86 -15.17 -15.24
C PRO A 40 -11.42 -15.30 -13.82
N VAL A 41 -12.72 -15.03 -13.66
CA VAL A 41 -13.41 -15.00 -12.35
C VAL A 41 -13.28 -16.32 -11.59
N HIS A 42 -13.28 -17.46 -12.28
CA HIS A 42 -13.21 -18.77 -11.64
C HIS A 42 -11.86 -19.00 -10.93
N ASP A 43 -10.74 -18.60 -11.54
CA ASP A 43 -9.41 -18.73 -10.93
C ASP A 43 -9.27 -17.81 -9.72
N LEU A 44 -9.82 -16.60 -9.81
CA LEU A 44 -9.80 -15.65 -8.70
C LEU A 44 -10.63 -16.12 -7.49
N GLN A 45 -11.70 -16.89 -7.74
CA GLN A 45 -12.45 -17.56 -6.67
C GLN A 45 -11.59 -18.61 -5.97
N GLN A 46 -10.85 -19.42 -6.74
CA GLN A 46 -9.96 -20.45 -6.19
C GLN A 46 -8.79 -19.83 -5.42
N ALA A 47 -8.32 -18.66 -5.84
CA ALA A 47 -7.32 -17.86 -5.11
C ALA A 47 -7.86 -17.19 -3.83
N GLY A 48 -9.14 -17.40 -3.48
CA GLY A 48 -9.71 -16.97 -2.20
C GLY A 48 -10.46 -15.63 -2.22
N LEU A 49 -10.78 -15.08 -3.39
CA LEU A 49 -11.65 -13.90 -3.46
C LEU A 49 -13.12 -14.30 -3.31
N ASP A 50 -13.78 -13.66 -2.35
CA ASP A 50 -15.23 -13.78 -2.19
C ASP A 50 -15.99 -13.06 -3.32
N LYS A 51 -17.28 -13.41 -3.46
CA LYS A 51 -18.17 -12.86 -4.50
C LYS A 51 -18.21 -11.31 -4.49
N ARG A 52 -18.11 -10.70 -3.31
CA ARG A 52 -18.14 -9.23 -3.18
C ARG A 52 -16.86 -8.60 -3.75
N SER A 53 -15.70 -9.12 -3.38
CA SER A 53 -14.39 -8.65 -3.82
C SER A 53 -14.21 -8.85 -5.32
N LEU A 54 -14.69 -9.97 -5.87
CA LEU A 54 -14.70 -10.23 -7.31
C LEU A 54 -15.53 -9.20 -8.09
N ASN A 55 -16.75 -8.92 -7.62
CA ASN A 55 -17.60 -7.92 -8.27
C ASN A 55 -16.94 -6.54 -8.24
N ASN A 56 -16.27 -6.19 -7.15
CA ASN A 56 -15.52 -4.93 -7.03
C ASN A 56 -14.31 -4.91 -7.98
N LEU A 57 -13.57 -6.03 -8.09
CA LEU A 57 -12.43 -6.15 -9.01
C LEU A 57 -12.87 -6.03 -10.47
N VAL A 58 -13.93 -6.71 -10.88
CA VAL A 58 -14.45 -6.62 -12.25
C VAL A 58 -14.91 -5.20 -12.59
N ARG A 59 -15.52 -4.50 -11.63
CA ARG A 59 -15.86 -3.07 -11.81
C ARG A 59 -14.61 -2.21 -11.91
N ALA A 60 -13.63 -2.43 -11.04
CA ALA A 60 -12.36 -1.69 -11.03
C ALA A 60 -11.60 -1.84 -12.35
N ARG A 61 -11.51 -3.06 -12.91
CA ARG A 61 -10.90 -3.35 -14.22
C ARG A 61 -11.48 -2.51 -15.37
N LYS A 62 -12.78 -2.17 -15.29
CA LYS A 62 -13.47 -1.35 -16.30
C LYS A 62 -13.38 0.15 -16.04
N ALA A 63 -13.24 0.53 -14.78
CA ALA A 63 -13.33 1.92 -14.35
C ALA A 63 -11.97 2.61 -14.25
N PHE A 64 -10.90 1.86 -13.96
CA PHE A 64 -9.57 2.43 -13.77
C PHE A 64 -8.69 2.22 -14.98
N ASP A 65 -8.18 3.33 -15.50
CA ASP A 65 -6.96 3.36 -16.29
C ASP A 65 -5.77 3.38 -15.30
N LEU A 66 -5.06 2.25 -15.22
CA LEU A 66 -3.95 2.09 -14.28
C LEU A 66 -2.76 2.97 -14.65
N ASP A 67 -2.53 3.21 -15.93
CA ASP A 67 -1.41 4.00 -16.42
C ASP A 67 -1.67 5.49 -16.14
N ALA A 68 -2.88 5.97 -16.42
CA ALA A 68 -3.29 7.33 -16.06
C ALA A 68 -3.22 7.59 -14.55
N GLU A 69 -3.51 6.58 -13.72
CA GLU A 69 -3.37 6.70 -12.27
C GLU A 69 -1.90 6.80 -11.83
N LEU A 70 -1.01 5.99 -12.40
CA LEU A 70 0.43 6.11 -12.12
C LEU A 70 0.98 7.48 -12.55
N GLU A 71 0.56 7.99 -13.70
CA GLU A 71 0.90 9.35 -14.12
C GLU A 71 0.40 10.40 -13.14
N ARG A 72 -0.83 10.25 -12.63
CA ARG A 72 -1.41 11.17 -11.65
C ARG A 72 -0.60 11.18 -10.36
N LEU A 73 -0.15 10.03 -9.89
CA LEU A 73 0.71 9.90 -8.70
C LEU A 73 2.08 10.52 -8.94
N ALA A 74 2.69 10.28 -10.11
CA ALA A 74 3.95 10.88 -10.50
C ALA A 74 3.87 12.42 -10.56
N LYS A 75 2.82 12.97 -11.19
CA LYS A 75 2.55 14.42 -11.25
C LYS A 75 2.34 15.04 -9.85
N ALA A 76 1.87 14.25 -8.88
CA ALA A 76 1.70 14.67 -7.50
C ALA A 76 2.97 14.52 -6.64
N ASN A 77 4.11 14.12 -7.23
CA ASN A 77 5.35 13.77 -6.53
C ASN A 77 5.12 12.70 -5.44
N VAL A 78 4.28 11.71 -5.74
CA VAL A 78 4.02 10.57 -4.86
C VAL A 78 4.78 9.35 -5.40
N GLN A 79 5.69 8.84 -4.60
CA GLN A 79 6.34 7.56 -4.81
C GLN A 79 5.43 6.44 -4.29
N VAL A 80 5.48 5.29 -4.96
CA VAL A 80 4.72 4.11 -4.57
C VAL A 80 5.73 3.00 -4.28
N LEU A 81 5.68 2.45 -3.07
CA LEU A 81 6.52 1.34 -2.63
C LEU A 81 5.63 0.13 -2.38
N THR A 82 6.09 -1.03 -2.82
CA THR A 82 5.45 -2.34 -2.63
C THR A 82 6.28 -3.19 -1.67
N TRP A 83 5.77 -4.37 -1.28
CA TRP A 83 6.53 -5.27 -0.41
C TRP A 83 7.90 -5.67 -0.98
N ASP A 84 8.01 -5.74 -2.30
CA ASP A 84 9.21 -6.20 -3.01
C ASP A 84 10.22 -5.07 -3.23
N ASP A 85 9.86 -3.82 -2.91
CA ASP A 85 10.78 -2.69 -3.01
C ASP A 85 11.80 -2.67 -1.87
N ALA A 86 13.07 -2.53 -2.23
CA ALA A 86 14.16 -2.41 -1.25
C ALA A 86 13.99 -1.20 -0.31
N SER A 87 13.36 -0.13 -0.80
CA SER A 87 13.09 1.10 -0.02
C SER A 87 11.86 0.99 0.88
N TYR A 88 11.10 -0.11 0.83
CA TYR A 88 9.96 -0.28 1.72
C TYR A 88 10.45 -0.48 3.17
N PRO A 89 9.93 0.28 4.17
CA PRO A 89 10.49 0.28 5.53
C PRO A 89 10.51 -1.12 6.17
N PRO A 90 11.66 -1.58 6.67
CA PRO A 90 11.80 -2.95 7.19
C PRO A 90 10.87 -3.22 8.38
N HIS A 91 10.79 -2.32 9.36
CA HIS A 91 9.89 -2.46 10.50
C HIS A 91 8.41 -2.48 10.12
N LEU A 92 8.03 -1.75 9.05
CA LEU A 92 6.65 -1.81 8.54
C LEU A 92 6.36 -3.11 7.79
N ARG A 93 7.39 -3.78 7.25
CA ARG A 93 7.24 -5.09 6.57
C ARG A 93 6.98 -6.21 7.58
N GLU A 94 7.50 -6.08 8.80
CA GLU A 94 7.43 -7.08 9.86
C GLU A 94 6.08 -7.15 10.59
N ILE A 95 5.25 -6.10 10.50
CA ILE A 95 3.95 -6.11 11.18
C ILE A 95 2.99 -7.12 10.51
N TYR A 96 2.12 -7.72 11.32
CA TYR A 96 1.19 -8.76 10.88
C TYR A 96 0.35 -8.41 9.64
N ASN A 97 -0.05 -7.14 9.50
CA ASN A 97 -0.86 -6.67 8.38
C ASN A 97 -0.17 -5.52 7.64
N ALA A 98 1.10 -5.73 7.27
CA ALA A 98 1.88 -4.78 6.50
C ALA A 98 1.12 -4.34 5.24
N PRO A 99 0.97 -3.03 4.96
CA PRO A 99 0.25 -2.58 3.78
C PRO A 99 0.99 -3.02 2.50
N PRO A 100 0.31 -3.59 1.50
CA PRO A 100 0.96 -4.04 0.27
C PRO A 100 1.51 -2.90 -0.59
N VAL A 101 0.94 -1.71 -0.43
CA VAL A 101 1.31 -0.51 -1.17
C VAL A 101 1.40 0.64 -0.18
N LEU A 102 2.54 1.32 -0.17
CA LEU A 102 2.82 2.51 0.62
C LEU A 102 3.01 3.70 -0.34
N TYR A 103 2.16 4.72 -0.18
CA TYR A 103 2.27 5.96 -0.92
C TYR A 103 3.08 6.97 -0.11
N VAL A 104 4.20 7.43 -0.67
CA VAL A 104 5.17 8.29 0.00
C VAL A 104 5.25 9.62 -0.75
N ARG A 105 5.11 10.73 -0.04
CA ARG A 105 5.40 12.06 -0.58
C ARG A 105 6.56 12.65 0.21
N GLY A 106 7.70 12.81 -0.44
CA GLY A 106 8.99 13.08 0.21
C GLY A 106 9.95 11.93 -0.03
N GLN A 107 10.89 11.72 0.90
CA GLN A 107 11.86 10.62 0.86
C GLN A 107 11.84 9.88 2.19
N ILE A 108 12.08 8.57 2.14
CA ILE A 108 12.40 7.75 3.31
C ILE A 108 13.91 7.56 3.29
N GLU A 109 14.56 8.02 4.35
CA GLU A 109 16.00 8.00 4.51
C GLU A 109 16.42 6.86 5.44
N LYS A 110 17.67 6.43 5.34
CA LYS A 110 18.19 5.34 6.19
C LYS A 110 18.07 5.65 7.69
N GLN A 111 18.18 6.92 8.06
CA GLN A 111 18.03 7.35 9.46
C GLN A 111 16.60 7.16 10.00
N ASP A 112 15.59 7.03 9.12
CA ASP A 112 14.21 6.77 9.53
C ASP A 112 14.02 5.36 10.11
N GLU A 113 15.00 4.46 9.96
CA GLU A 113 15.05 3.18 10.69
C GLU A 113 15.02 3.38 12.22
N TRP A 114 15.51 4.53 12.70
CA TRP A 114 15.55 4.88 14.13
C TRP A 114 14.36 5.75 14.58
N ALA A 115 13.37 5.95 13.71
CA ALA A 115 12.26 6.84 14.00
C ALA A 115 11.42 6.36 15.19
N VAL A 116 11.05 7.30 16.07
CA VAL A 116 10.18 7.05 17.23
C VAL A 116 8.84 7.75 17.02
N ALA A 117 7.74 7.00 17.16
CA ALA A 117 6.40 7.56 17.07
C ALA A 117 6.02 8.31 18.36
N VAL A 118 5.66 9.59 18.24
CA VAL A 118 5.07 10.39 19.33
C VAL A 118 3.57 10.56 19.08
N VAL A 119 2.73 9.95 19.92
CA VAL A 119 1.27 9.97 19.80
C VAL A 119 0.59 10.51 21.06
N GLY A 120 -0.59 11.12 20.92
CA GLY A 120 -1.31 11.73 22.04
C GLY A 120 -2.76 12.10 21.71
N THR A 121 -3.43 12.82 22.60
CA THR A 121 -4.83 13.26 22.40
C THR A 121 -4.97 14.25 21.25
N ARG A 122 -6.05 14.12 20.45
CA ARG A 122 -6.43 15.09 19.41
C ARG A 122 -6.73 16.49 19.97
N ARG A 123 -7.08 16.58 21.26
CA ARG A 123 -7.30 17.83 22.00
C ARG A 123 -6.25 17.98 23.10
N ALA A 124 -4.99 18.12 22.69
CA ALA A 124 -3.89 18.35 23.61
C ALA A 124 -4.01 19.72 24.31
N SER A 125 -3.76 19.73 25.61
CA SER A 125 -3.56 20.96 26.37
C SER A 125 -2.29 21.68 25.90
N ALA A 126 -2.12 22.94 26.30
CA ALA A 126 -0.88 23.68 26.02
C ALA A 126 0.35 22.93 26.54
N TYR A 127 0.28 22.39 27.76
CA TYR A 127 1.34 21.56 28.33
C TYR A 127 1.64 20.31 27.49
N GLY A 128 0.60 19.58 27.04
CA GLY A 128 0.80 18.38 26.24
C GLY A 128 1.48 18.64 24.89
N LYS A 129 1.16 19.78 24.25
CA LYS A 129 1.84 20.22 23.02
C LYS A 129 3.31 20.53 23.27
N GLU A 130 3.61 21.19 24.38
CA GLU A 130 5.00 21.54 24.73
C GLU A 130 5.83 20.30 25.07
N ALA A 131 5.26 19.35 25.81
CA ALA A 131 5.92 18.07 26.08
C ALA A 131 6.23 17.29 24.78
N ALA A 132 5.29 17.26 23.83
CA ALA A 132 5.52 16.63 22.52
C ALA A 132 6.60 17.35 21.71
N ARG A 133 6.66 18.69 21.76
CA ARG A 133 7.72 19.49 21.13
C ARG A 133 9.08 19.15 21.72
N MET A 134 9.19 19.14 23.05
CA MET A 134 10.43 18.80 23.74
C MET A 134 10.93 17.39 23.38
N ALA A 135 10.02 16.41 23.35
CA ALA A 135 10.36 15.05 22.94
C ALA A 135 10.87 15.02 21.48
N GLY A 136 10.18 15.70 20.55
CA GLY A 136 10.59 15.72 19.15
C GLY A 136 11.90 16.45 18.85
N THR A 137 12.30 17.41 19.70
CA THR A 137 13.58 18.13 19.55
C THR A 137 14.73 17.53 20.37
N GLY A 138 14.42 16.66 21.33
CA GLY A 138 15.39 16.07 22.25
C GLY A 138 15.84 14.65 21.88
N LEU A 139 15.28 14.09 20.80
CA LEU A 139 15.65 12.81 20.21
C LEU A 139 16.63 13.01 19.05
#